data_AF-A0A835M854-F1
#
_entry.id   AF-A0A835M854-F1
#
_cell.length_a   1.000
_cell.length_b   1.000
_cell.length_c   1.000
_cell.angle_alpha   90.00
_cell.angle_beta   90.00
_cell.angle_gamma   90.00
#
_symmetry.space_group_name_H-M   'P 1'
#
loop_
_entity.id
_entity.type
_entity.pdbx_description
1 polymer ?
#
loop_
_entity_poly.entity_id
_entity_poly.type
_entity_poly.pdbx_seq_one_letter_code
_entity_poly.pdbx_strand_id
1 'polypeptide(L)'
;MALVDQTNEKFVASRNGYKKSSEERKLETSFRFENAAVVPSSMDWRKKGVVTPIKDQGQCGSCWAFSTVASMEGIAQLTTSTLIS
;
A
#
# COMPACT_ATOMS: atom_id res chain seq x y z
N MET A 1 3.42 -3.60 -23.91
CA MET A 1 4.55 -2.96 -24.62
C MET A 1 4.27 -1.46 -24.61
N ALA A 2 4.72 -0.74 -23.57
CA ALA A 2 4.42 0.69 -23.40
C ALA A 2 5.27 1.37 -22.30
N LEU A 3 5.77 0.60 -21.32
CA LEU A 3 6.67 1.11 -20.28
C LEU A 3 8.13 1.13 -20.72
N VAL A 4 8.55 0.14 -21.52
CA VAL A 4 9.93 0.02 -22.04
C VAL A 4 10.31 1.15 -23.00
N ASP A 5 9.32 1.83 -23.58
CA ASP A 5 9.50 2.93 -24.53
C ASP A 5 9.42 4.31 -23.88
N GLN A 6 9.22 4.38 -22.55
CA GLN A 6 9.13 5.65 -21.83
C GLN A 6 10.44 6.00 -21.14
N THR A 7 10.75 7.29 -21.11
CA THR A 7 11.81 7.80 -20.22
C THR A 7 11.36 7.71 -18.77
N ASN A 8 12.32 7.62 -17.87
CA ASN A 8 12.06 7.53 -16.43
C ASN A 8 11.28 8.75 -15.91
N GLU A 9 11.56 9.95 -16.45
CA GLU A 9 10.89 11.19 -16.03
C GLU A 9 9.39 11.15 -16.34
N LYS A 10 9.02 10.68 -17.55
CA LYS A 10 7.61 10.53 -17.94
C LYS A 10 6.89 9.49 -17.11
N PHE A 11 7.58 8.38 -16.81
CA PHE A 11 7.04 7.34 -15.95
C PHE A 11 6.74 7.88 -14.55
N VAL A 12 7.71 8.54 -13.92
CA VAL A 12 7.55 9.12 -12.57
C VAL A 12 6.45 10.17 -12.55
N ALA A 13 6.43 11.09 -13.52
CA ALA A 13 5.44 12.17 -13.55
C ALA A 13 3.99 11.68 -13.68
N SER A 14 3.76 10.58 -14.41
CA SER A 14 2.42 10.05 -14.65
C SER A 14 1.97 8.98 -13.64
N ARG A 15 2.91 8.26 -12.99
CA ARG A 15 2.57 7.11 -12.14
C ARG A 15 2.97 7.26 -10.67
N ASN A 16 3.93 8.12 -10.31
CA ASN A 16 4.40 8.26 -8.93
C ASN A 16 3.87 9.53 -8.27
N GLY A 17 2.56 9.58 -7.99
CA GLY A 17 1.91 10.80 -7.51
C GLY A 17 1.89 11.00 -5.99
N TYR A 18 2.56 10.17 -5.19
CA TYR A 18 2.71 10.44 -3.76
C TYR A 18 3.56 11.69 -3.52
N LYS A 19 3.03 12.63 -2.72
CA LYS A 19 3.72 13.86 -2.34
C LYS A 19 3.81 13.93 -0.82
N LYS A 20 5.03 13.90 -0.28
CA LYS A 20 5.26 14.07 1.17
C LYS A 20 4.85 15.50 1.55
N SER A 21 4.09 15.64 2.63
CA SER A 21 3.83 16.95 3.24
C SER A 21 5.15 17.57 3.70
N SER A 22 5.35 18.85 3.41
CA SER A 22 6.48 19.65 3.91
C SER A 22 6.43 19.85 5.42
N GLU A 23 5.24 19.76 6.02
CA GLU A 23 5.06 19.91 7.45
C GLU A 23 5.12 18.55 8.12
N GLU A 24 6.20 18.31 8.87
CA GLU A 24 6.29 17.19 9.82
C GLU A 24 5.35 17.49 10.99
N ARG A 25 4.09 17.09 10.88
CA ARG A 25 3.24 16.97 12.07
C ARG A 25 3.83 15.85 12.93
N LYS A 26 4.59 16.21 13.96
CA LYS A 26 4.90 15.32 15.10
C LYS A 26 3.59 15.00 15.81
N LEU A 27 2.88 14.00 15.28
CA LEU A 27 1.78 13.38 15.98
C LEU A 27 2.42 12.36 16.93
N GLU A 28 2.49 12.70 18.21
CA GLU A 28 2.83 11.76 19.27
C GLU A 28 1.72 10.70 19.33
N THR A 29 1.91 9.61 18.57
CA THR A 29 1.00 8.47 18.55
C THR A 29 1.74 7.26 19.08
N SER A 30 1.10 6.53 19.99
CA SER A 30 1.63 5.26 20.48
C SER A 30 1.58 4.22 19.35
N PHE A 31 2.71 3.57 19.08
CA PHE A 31 2.78 2.47 18.13
C PHE A 31 2.25 1.20 18.77
N ARG A 32 1.10 0.71 18.29
CA ARG A 32 0.38 -0.45 18.86
C ARG A 32 1.23 -1.72 19.00
N PHE A 33 2.24 -1.90 18.16
CA PHE A 33 3.04 -3.13 18.09
C PHE A 33 4.46 -2.96 18.66
N GLU A 34 4.72 -1.91 19.44
CA GLU A 34 6.03 -1.63 20.02
C GLU A 34 6.60 -2.81 20.83
N ASN A 35 5.74 -3.52 21.56
CA ASN A 35 6.11 -4.65 22.41
C ASN A 35 5.69 -6.01 21.85
N ALA A 36 5.59 -6.15 20.52
CA ALA A 36 5.23 -7.42 19.90
C ALA A 36 6.28 -8.51 20.21
N ALA A 37 5.95 -9.45 21.11
CA ALA A 37 6.89 -10.43 21.64
C ALA A 37 7.25 -11.56 20.66
N VAL A 38 6.38 -11.85 19.68
CA VAL A 38 6.56 -12.96 18.74
C VAL A 38 6.22 -12.49 17.33
N VAL A 39 7.25 -12.37 16.50
CA VAL A 39 7.13 -12.10 15.06
C VAL A 39 7.72 -13.30 14.33
N PRO A 40 6.98 -13.94 13.40
CA PRO A 40 7.51 -15.08 12.67
C PRO A 40 8.69 -14.66 11.78
N SER A 41 9.61 -15.58 11.52
CA SER A 41 10.77 -15.35 10.64
C SER A 41 10.39 -15.04 9.19
N SER A 42 9.19 -15.42 8.76
CA SER A 42 8.63 -15.05 7.47
C SER A 42 7.11 -14.92 7.55
N MET A 43 6.56 -14.00 6.75
CA MET A 43 5.12 -13.80 6.64
C MET A 43 4.77 -13.42 5.21
N ASP A 44 3.83 -14.14 4.59
CA ASP A 44 3.25 -13.82 3.29
C ASP A 44 1.73 -13.74 3.42
N TRP A 45 1.21 -12.51 3.41
CA TRP A 45 -0.21 -12.23 3.53
C TRP A 45 -1.04 -12.79 2.35
N ARG A 46 -0.43 -12.97 1.18
CA ARG A 46 -1.12 -13.54 0.01
C ARG A 46 -1.51 -15.00 0.26
N LYS A 47 -0.62 -15.77 0.92
CA LYS A 47 -0.89 -17.16 1.31
C LYS A 47 -2.02 -17.28 2.35
N LYS A 48 -2.35 -16.18 3.03
CA LYS A 48 -3.46 -16.11 3.99
C LYS A 48 -4.78 -15.63 3.37
N GLY A 49 -4.81 -15.34 2.06
CA GLY A 49 -6.02 -14.88 1.37
C GLY A 49 -6.47 -13.47 1.77
N VAL A 50 -5.59 -12.66 2.36
CA VAL A 50 -5.91 -11.29 2.82
C VAL A 50 -5.47 -10.20 1.83
N VAL A 51 -5.12 -10.59 0.60
CA VAL A 51 -4.62 -9.69 -0.43
C VAL A 51 -5.52 -9.85 -1.66
N THR A 52 -6.06 -8.72 -2.13
CA THR A 52 -6.89 -8.66 -3.34
C THR A 52 -6.03 -8.85 -4.61
N PRO A 53 -6.64 -9.18 -5.77
CA PRO A 53 -5.93 -9.22 -7.04
C PRO A 53 -5.22 -7.90 -7.36
N ILE A 54 -4.15 -7.97 -8.15
CA ILE A 54 -3.40 -6.78 -8.57
C ILE A 54 -4.30 -5.84 -9.38
N LYS A 55 -4.31 -4.56 -9.00
CA LYS A 55 -5.05 -3.47 -9.69
C LYS A 55 -4.07 -2.56 -10.45
N ASP A 56 -4.52 -1.94 -11.55
CA ASP A 56 -3.73 -0.98 -12.34
C ASP A 56 -4.20 0.46 -12.10
N GLN A 57 -3.29 1.31 -11.66
CA GLN A 57 -3.53 2.75 -11.44
C GLN A 57 -3.52 3.58 -12.72
N GLY A 58 -3.08 3.02 -13.85
CA GLY A 58 -2.93 3.72 -15.11
C GLY A 58 -1.94 4.88 -15.03
N GLN A 59 -2.28 6.02 -15.61
CA GLN A 59 -1.45 7.24 -15.71
C GLN A 59 -1.91 8.35 -14.74
N CYS A 60 -2.54 7.98 -13.62
CA CYS A 60 -3.23 8.92 -12.73
C CYS A 60 -2.39 9.37 -11.51
N GLY A 61 -1.18 8.84 -11.31
CA GLY A 61 -0.38 9.11 -10.10
C GLY A 61 -1.08 8.68 -8.78
N SER A 62 -2.12 7.84 -8.85
CA SER A 62 -2.98 7.49 -7.72
C SER A 62 -2.41 6.41 -6.80
N CYS A 63 -1.11 6.11 -6.87
CA CYS A 63 -0.46 5.06 -6.10
C CYS A 63 -0.71 5.17 -4.59
N TRP A 64 -0.77 6.40 -4.04
CA TRP A 64 -1.06 6.66 -2.63
C TRP A 64 -2.45 6.13 -2.21
N ALA A 65 -3.44 6.26 -3.09
CA ALA A 65 -4.81 5.80 -2.84
C ALA A 65 -4.86 4.27 -2.89
N PHE A 66 -4.19 3.66 -3.88
CA PHE A 66 -4.10 2.19 -4.00
C PHE A 66 -3.40 1.57 -2.79
N SER A 67 -2.29 2.15 -2.32
CA SER A 67 -1.60 1.69 -1.10
C SER A 67 -2.50 1.77 0.14
N THR A 68 -3.31 2.83 0.24
CA THR A 68 -4.25 3.01 1.35
C THR A 68 -5.36 1.96 1.31
N VAL A 69 -5.99 1.80 0.15
CA VAL A 69 -7.09 0.85 -0.05
C VAL A 69 -6.62 -0.59 0.19
N ALA A 70 -5.49 -1.02 -0.39
CA ALA A 70 -4.97 -2.37 -0.19
C ALA A 70 -4.70 -2.69 1.30
N SER A 71 -4.23 -1.71 2.06
CA SER A 71 -4.03 -1.86 3.51
C SER A 71 -5.35 -2.01 4.27
N MET A 72 -6.36 -1.23 3.89
CA MET A 72 -7.71 -1.30 4.47
C MET A 72 -8.41 -2.62 4.15
N GLU A 73 -8.34 -3.08 2.89
CA GLU A 73 -8.89 -4.37 2.45
C GLU A 73 -8.29 -5.54 3.25
N GLY A 74 -6.97 -5.54 3.45
CA GLY A 74 -6.29 -6.56 4.24
C GLY A 74 -6.72 -6.59 5.70
N ILE A 75 -6.81 -5.43 6.35
CA ILE A 75 -7.30 -5.33 7.74
C ILE A 75 -8.78 -5.74 7.84
N ALA A 76 -9.61 -5.37 6.86
CA ALA A 76 -11.00 -5.79 6.81
C ALA A 76 -11.13 -7.31 6.73
N GLN A 77 -10.36 -7.99 5.88
CA GLN A 77 -10.35 -9.45 5.83
C GLN A 77 -9.89 -10.06 7.15
N LEU A 78 -8.87 -9.51 7.80
CA LEU A 78 -8.36 -10.04 9.08
C LEU A 78 -9.35 -9.90 10.24
N THR A 79 -10.18 -8.86 10.22
CA THR A 79 -11.10 -8.56 11.32
C THR A 79 -12.51 -9.12 11.10
N THR A 80 -13.00 -9.07 9.86
CA THR A 80 -14.38 -9.45 9.50
C THR A 80 -14.48 -10.75 8.72
N SER A 81 -13.35 -11.36 8.33
CA SER A 81 -13.29 -12.51 7.43
C SER A 81 -13.95 -12.29 6.05
N THR A 82 -14.23 -11.03 5.69
CA THR A 82 -14.82 -10.63 4.41
C THR A 82 -13.83 -9.80 3.60
N LEU A 83 -13.51 -10.26 2.39
CA LEU A 83 -12.55 -9.60 1.53
C LEU A 83 -13.31 -8.67 0.60
N ILE A 84 -13.15 -7.38 0.84
CA ILE A 84 -13.73 -6.32 0.01
C ILE A 84 -12.67 -5.96 -1.05
N SER A 85 -13.07 -5.79 -2.31
CA SER A 85 -12.18 -5.48 -3.43
C SER A 85 -12.81 -4.49 -4.38
#